data_AF-A0A3D9MEP0-F1
#
_entry.id   AF-A0A3D9MEP0-F1
#
_cell.length_a   1.000
_cell.length_b   1.000
_cell.length_c   1.000
_cell.angle_alpha   90.00
_cell.angle_beta   90.00
_cell.angle_gamma   90.00
#
_symmetry.space_group_name_H-M   'P 1'
#
loop_
_entity.id
_entity.type
_entity.pdbx_description
1 polymer ?
#
loop_
_entity_poly.entity_id
_entity_poly.type
_entity_poly.pdbx_seq_one_letter_code
_entity_poly.pdbx_strand_id
1 'polypeptide(L)'
;MANSAQARKRARQAAKANSHNSALRSKFRTAIKAVRKAIDAGDKAKAAEIFQASSKTIDIIADKNIVHKNKAARHKSRLAAAIKGLQASAAQ
;
A
#
# COMPACT_ATOMS: atom_id res chain seq x y z
N MET A 1 6.53 -30.48 -19.51
CA MET A 1 7.91 -30.42 -18.98
C MET A 1 8.39 -28.97 -18.88
N ALA A 2 9.28 -28.67 -17.91
CA ALA A 2 9.84 -27.33 -17.67
C ALA A 2 10.58 -26.73 -18.89
N ASN A 3 11.08 -27.58 -19.79
CA ASN A 3 11.79 -27.16 -21.01
C ASN A 3 10.92 -27.11 -22.28
N SER A 4 9.59 -27.20 -22.13
CA SER A 4 8.65 -27.04 -23.26
C SER A 4 8.60 -25.58 -23.76
N ALA A 5 8.25 -25.38 -25.03
CA ALA A 5 8.13 -24.05 -25.61
C ALA A 5 7.14 -23.15 -24.85
N GLN A 6 6.06 -23.74 -24.33
CA GLN A 6 5.06 -23.06 -23.50
C GLN A 6 5.66 -22.62 -22.16
N ALA A 7 6.44 -23.47 -21.50
CA ALA A 7 7.11 -23.14 -20.24
C ALA A 7 8.13 -21.99 -20.42
N ARG A 8 8.93 -22.01 -21.49
CA ARG A 8 9.85 -20.90 -21.83
C ARG A 8 9.10 -19.58 -22.08
N LYS A 9 7.93 -19.62 -22.73
CA LYS A 9 7.07 -18.44 -22.91
C LYS A 9 6.55 -17.91 -21.56
N ARG A 10 6.05 -18.80 -20.69
CA ARG A 10 5.56 -18.42 -19.35
C ARG A 10 6.67 -17.81 -18.49
N ALA A 11 7.90 -18.33 -18.54
CA ALA A 11 9.03 -17.77 -17.82
C ALA A 11 9.33 -16.31 -18.21
N ARG A 12 9.35 -16.00 -19.52
CA ARG A 12 9.53 -14.62 -20.01
C ARG A 12 8.41 -13.68 -19.56
N GLN A 13 7.16 -14.15 -19.63
CA GLN A 13 5.99 -13.37 -19.17
C GLN A 13 6.04 -13.13 -17.66
N ALA A 14 6.43 -14.14 -16.88
CA ALA A 14 6.54 -14.05 -15.43
C ALA A 14 7.61 -13.05 -15.01
N ALA A 15 8.78 -13.02 -15.67
CA ALA A 15 9.83 -12.04 -15.39
C ALA A 15 9.34 -10.59 -15.59
N LYS A 16 8.65 -10.32 -16.71
CA LYS A 16 8.07 -9.00 -17.01
C LYS A 16 6.96 -8.62 -16.03
N ALA A 17 6.09 -9.56 -15.68
CA ALA A 17 5.03 -9.32 -14.70
C ALA A 17 5.62 -9.10 -13.28
N ASN A 18 6.68 -9.82 -12.92
CA ASN A 18 7.33 -9.69 -11.62
C ASN A 18 7.93 -8.29 -11.43
N SER A 19 8.68 -7.77 -12.40
CA SER A 19 9.28 -6.43 -12.29
C SER A 19 8.22 -5.32 -12.12
N HIS A 20 7.11 -5.41 -12.83
CA HIS A 20 6.00 -4.46 -12.68
C HIS A 20 5.28 -4.63 -11.32
N ASN A 21 4.99 -5.87 -10.93
CA ASN A 21 4.25 -6.16 -9.70
C ASN A 21 5.09 -5.87 -8.45
N SER A 22 6.41 -6.06 -8.50
CA SER A 22 7.32 -5.70 -7.43
C SER A 22 7.33 -4.18 -7.20
N ALA A 23 7.37 -3.38 -8.26
CA ALA A 23 7.27 -1.92 -8.18
C ALA A 23 5.94 -1.47 -7.56
N LEU A 24 4.80 -2.07 -7.95
CA LEU A 24 3.50 -1.77 -7.35
C LEU A 24 3.43 -2.17 -5.86
N ARG A 25 3.97 -3.32 -5.49
CA ARG A 25 4.06 -3.75 -4.08
C ARG A 25 4.92 -2.80 -3.25
N SER A 26 6.04 -2.34 -3.81
CA SER A 26 6.88 -1.33 -3.17
C SER A 26 6.12 -0.02 -2.98
N LYS A 27 5.41 0.47 -4.01
CA LYS A 27 4.57 1.68 -3.91
C LYS A 27 3.51 1.55 -2.81
N PHE A 28 2.84 0.41 -2.72
CA PHE A 28 1.88 0.12 -1.65
C PHE A 28 2.52 0.20 -0.26
N ARG A 29 3.69 -0.42 -0.07
CA ARG A 29 4.42 -0.38 1.21
C ARG A 29 4.88 1.02 1.56
N THR A 30 5.36 1.79 0.58
CA THR A 30 5.79 3.18 0.77
C THR A 30 4.64 4.08 1.18
N ALA A 31 3.45 3.94 0.56
CA ALA A 31 2.26 4.71 0.94
C ALA A 31 1.87 4.45 2.42
N ILE A 32 1.89 3.18 2.85
CA ILE A 32 1.64 2.82 4.25
C ILE A 32 2.71 3.41 5.18
N LYS A 33 3.99 3.35 4.78
CA LYS A 33 5.11 3.89 5.57
C LYS A 33 5.02 5.41 5.71
N ALA A 34 4.60 6.12 4.66
CA ALA A 34 4.44 7.57 4.69
C ALA A 34 3.39 8.01 5.72
N VAL A 35 2.22 7.35 5.74
CA VAL A 35 1.18 7.63 6.75
C VAL A 35 1.67 7.31 8.15
N ARG A 36 2.36 6.17 8.36
CA ARG A 36 2.92 5.82 9.67
C ARG A 36 3.93 6.85 10.16
N LYS A 37 4.84 7.30 9.29
CA LYS A 37 5.80 8.35 9.65
C LYS A 37 5.10 9.65 10.04
N ALA A 38 4.00 10.01 9.37
CA ALA A 38 3.21 11.18 9.72
C ALA A 38 2.49 11.03 11.06
N ILE A 39 1.98 9.82 11.36
CA ILE A 39 1.39 9.47 12.66
C ILE A 39 2.45 9.59 13.77
N ASP A 40 3.64 9.04 13.55
CA ASP A 40 4.75 9.07 14.51
C ASP A 40 5.24 10.51 14.77
N ALA A 41 5.09 11.41 13.79
CA ALA A 41 5.42 12.83 13.92
C ALA A 41 4.36 13.63 14.73
N GLY A 42 3.20 13.05 15.06
CA GLY A 42 2.20 13.66 15.92
C GLY A 42 1.30 14.73 15.27
N ASP A 43 1.54 15.12 14.02
CA ASP A 43 0.72 16.12 13.31
C ASP A 43 -0.51 15.47 12.65
N LYS A 44 -1.66 15.62 13.31
CA LYS A 44 -2.92 15.04 12.87
C LYS A 44 -3.41 15.58 11.52
N ALA A 45 -3.22 16.87 11.25
CA ALA A 45 -3.69 17.49 10.01
C ALA A 45 -2.89 16.95 8.82
N LYS A 46 -1.55 16.96 8.93
CA LYS A 46 -0.67 16.39 7.90
C LYS A 46 -0.88 14.88 7.74
N ALA A 47 -1.09 14.14 8.83
CA ALA A 47 -1.38 12.71 8.76
C ALA A 47 -2.69 12.43 8.00
N ALA A 48 -3.72 13.26 8.18
CA ALA A 48 -4.98 13.13 7.46
C ALA A 48 -4.82 13.40 5.95
N GLU A 49 -4.09 14.45 5.56
CA GLU A 49 -3.81 14.77 4.15
C GLU A 49 -3.01 13.66 3.46
N ILE A 50 -1.93 13.19 4.10
CA ILE A 50 -1.10 12.10 3.57
C ILE A 50 -1.91 10.81 3.48
N PHE A 51 -2.81 10.56 4.43
CA PHE A 51 -3.71 9.42 4.39
C PHE A 51 -4.67 9.48 3.21
N GLN A 52 -5.26 10.63 2.91
CA GLN A 52 -6.14 10.79 1.74
C GLN A 52 -5.39 10.51 0.44
N ALA A 53 -4.22 11.10 0.24
CA ALA A 53 -3.39 10.84 -0.94
C ALA A 53 -2.95 9.35 -1.05
N SER A 54 -2.58 8.76 0.08
CA SER A 54 -2.15 7.35 0.15
C SER A 54 -3.31 6.38 -0.09
N SER A 55 -4.53 6.73 0.32
CA SER A 55 -5.72 5.88 0.19
C SER A 55 -6.04 5.57 -1.28
N LYS A 56 -6.01 6.59 -2.14
CA LYS A 56 -6.19 6.45 -3.60
C LYS A 56 -5.17 5.46 -4.19
N THR A 57 -3.91 5.56 -3.77
CA THR A 57 -2.86 4.67 -4.25
C THR A 57 -3.08 3.23 -3.80
N ILE A 58 -3.49 3.04 -2.54
CA ILE A 58 -3.77 1.72 -1.96
C ILE A 58 -4.89 1.02 -2.72
N ASP A 59 -5.99 1.73 -2.97
CA ASP A 59 -7.18 1.15 -3.60
C ASP A 59 -6.92 0.77 -5.07
N ILE A 60 -6.23 1.64 -5.84
CA ILE A 60 -5.82 1.34 -7.23
C ILE A 60 -4.93 0.07 -7.30
N ILE A 61 -4.05 -0.15 -6.32
CA ILE A 61 -3.18 -1.33 -6.31
C ILE A 61 -3.97 -2.60 -5.92
N ALA A 62 -4.98 -2.45 -5.05
CA ALA A 62 -5.87 -3.54 -4.68
C ALA A 62 -6.77 -3.96 -5.85
N ASP A 63 -7.26 -3.01 -6.65
CA ASP A 63 -8.07 -3.28 -7.84
C ASP A 63 -7.30 -4.05 -8.91
N LYS A 64 -5.98 -3.80 -9.02
CA LYS A 64 -5.08 -4.58 -9.89
C LYS A 64 -4.79 -5.99 -9.38
N ASN A 65 -5.45 -6.44 -8.30
CA ASN A 65 -5.25 -7.75 -7.65
C ASN A 65 -3.81 -8.06 -7.24
N ILE A 66 -2.96 -7.03 -7.08
CA ILE A 66 -1.58 -7.20 -6.61
C ILE A 66 -1.54 -7.46 -5.09
N VAL A 67 -2.50 -6.85 -4.38
CA VAL A 67 -2.78 -7.04 -2.96
C VAL A 67 -4.26 -7.33 -2.80
N HIS A 68 -4.61 -8.34 -1.99
CA HIS A 68 -6.01 -8.68 -1.76
C HIS A 68 -6.79 -7.51 -1.15
N LYS A 69 -8.02 -7.27 -1.60
CA LYS A 69 -8.90 -6.18 -1.15
C LYS A 69 -9.04 -6.13 0.38
N ASN A 70 -9.30 -7.28 1.01
CA ASN A 70 -9.36 -7.40 2.48
C ASN A 70 -8.05 -6.99 3.18
N LYS A 71 -6.89 -7.25 2.59
CA LYS A 71 -5.61 -6.82 3.16
C LYS A 71 -5.45 -5.31 3.06
N ALA A 72 -5.78 -4.71 1.91
CA ALA A 72 -5.79 -3.26 1.73
C ALA A 72 -6.78 -2.59 2.71
N ALA A 73 -8.01 -3.08 2.80
CA ALA A 73 -9.04 -2.61 3.72
C ALA A 73 -8.58 -2.69 5.19
N ARG A 74 -7.94 -3.80 5.59
CA ARG A 74 -7.37 -3.96 6.94
C ARG A 74 -6.30 -2.92 7.23
N HIS A 75 -5.41 -2.63 6.28
CA HIS A 75 -4.40 -1.59 6.44
C HIS A 75 -5.04 -0.21 6.55
N LYS A 76 -6.02 0.10 5.70
CA LYS A 76 -6.76 1.37 5.70
C LYS A 76 -7.47 1.60 7.04
N SER A 77 -8.20 0.59 7.52
CA SER A 77 -8.90 0.61 8.82
C SER A 77 -7.94 0.83 9.99
N ARG A 78 -6.80 0.11 10.05
CA ARG A 78 -5.80 0.28 11.11
C ARG A 78 -5.15 1.66 11.10
N LEU A 79 -4.83 2.21 9.92
CA LEU A 79 -4.26 3.55 9.80
C LEU A 79 -5.28 4.62 10.21
N ALA A 80 -6.53 4.49 9.80
CA ALA A 80 -7.60 5.39 10.22
C ALA A 80 -7.83 5.35 11.73
N ALA A 81 -7.80 4.16 12.33
CA ALA A 81 -7.88 4.00 13.78
C ALA A 81 -6.70 4.67 14.51
N ALA A 82 -5.48 4.56 13.98
CA ALA A 82 -4.31 5.23 14.53
C ALA A 82 -4.40 6.77 14.43
N ILE A 83 -4.85 7.31 13.29
CA ILE A 83 -5.09 8.77 13.11
C ILE A 83 -6.22 9.27 14.01
N LYS A 84 -7.24 8.44 14.25
CA LYS A 84 -8.30 8.77 15.22
C LYS A 84 -7.76 8.73 16.65
N GLY A 85 -6.95 7.72 16.98
CA GLY A 85 -6.30 7.54 18.28
C GLY A 85 -5.27 8.63 18.60
N LEU A 86 -4.74 9.32 17.60
CA LEU A 86 -4.23 10.69 17.72
C LEU A 86 -5.41 11.63 18.05
N GLN A 87 -6.00 11.54 19.25
CA GLN A 87 -6.84 12.59 19.80
C GLN A 87 -5.99 13.50 20.69
N ALA A 88 -6.03 14.79 20.32
CA ALA A 88 -5.73 15.96 21.13
C ALA A 88 -4.66 15.78 22.21
N SER A 89 -3.38 15.97 21.86
CA SER A 89 -2.60 16.80 22.77
C SER A 89 -3.30 18.16 22.77
N ALA A 90 -4.08 18.41 23.82
CA ALA A 90 -4.53 19.74 24.19
C ALA A 90 -3.34 20.70 23.97
N ALA A 91 -3.51 21.86 23.32
CA ALA A 91 -4.06 23.01 24.02
C ALA A 91 -3.64 23.00 25.51
N GLN A 92 -2.34 22.94 25.74
CA GLN A 92 -1.64 23.33 26.96
C GLN A 92 -0.36 24.04 26.53
#